data_AF-A0A1H7J9X4-F1
#
_entry.id   AF-A0A1H7J9X4-F1
#
_cell.length_a   1.000
_cell.length_b   1.000
_cell.length_c   1.000
_cell.angle_alpha   90.00
_cell.angle_beta   90.00
_cell.angle_gamma   90.00
#
_symmetry.space_group_name_H-M   'P 1'
#
loop_
_entity.id
_entity.type
_entity.pdbx_description
1 polymer ?
#
loop_
_entity_poly.entity_id
_entity_poly.type
_entity_poly.pdbx_seq_one_letter_code
_entity_poly.pdbx_strand_id
1 'polypeptide(L)'
;MQRYKPYLIMLLLLATAMAGCYKNMVPDEKDFFSTNMNYNRTNFPVNLGRTNVYSYIFNADYSTQPLTFTLENVRHADSSAAPELLEKVATRQWKTFYSGLEKTIAEIEDKRSTVQAPVLDIRPNSGEIFFWNTDSARIKPGIYYFDVRVKNNGGEKVFKNMVLDVRRPRPYEPYEFDDITGIRKAWDQGGITHPDISGVVDQFNLNLPRDSVNVYFRKTDIKGNTLTFKIFDKDSVAIPFSNFNLTQWDSLRYRTGSIGLDVPFGFNRRMSADSTILTYDVTSPFPILADVSGNSDKAYIAFQYNRISFGHRYNAGIGLSLAIYEPGDWEVVFKFKVNPKFQDD
;
A
#
# COMPACT_ATOMS: atom_id res chain seq x y z
N MET A 1 -7.71 -82.33 -15.86
CA MET A 1 -7.85 -80.85 -15.79
C MET A 1 -7.54 -80.13 -17.13
N GLN A 2 -7.78 -80.72 -18.31
CA GLN A 2 -7.47 -80.08 -19.61
C GLN A 2 -8.70 -79.59 -20.40
N ARG A 3 -9.93 -79.98 -20.05
CA ARG A 3 -11.15 -79.61 -20.80
C ARG A 3 -11.70 -78.20 -20.54
N TYR A 4 -11.23 -77.51 -19.48
CA TYR A 4 -11.75 -76.18 -19.10
C TYR A 4 -10.80 -75.02 -19.41
N LYS A 5 -9.56 -75.31 -19.86
CA LYS A 5 -8.55 -74.30 -20.23
C LYS A 5 -9.02 -73.32 -21.33
N PRO A 6 -9.67 -73.74 -22.43
CA PRO A 6 -10.08 -72.78 -23.45
C PRO A 6 -11.21 -71.86 -22.95
N TYR A 7 -12.11 -72.36 -22.10
CA TYR A 7 -13.17 -71.56 -21.50
C TYR A 7 -12.64 -70.57 -20.46
N LEU A 8 -11.65 -70.96 -19.66
CA LEU A 8 -11.03 -70.08 -18.68
C LEU A 8 -10.25 -68.93 -19.35
N ILE A 9 -9.56 -69.21 -20.46
CA ILE A 9 -8.84 -68.20 -21.26
C ILE A 9 -9.83 -67.23 -21.92
N MET A 10 -10.95 -67.75 -22.45
CA MET A 10 -12.00 -66.92 -23.04
C MET A 10 -12.68 -66.02 -21.99
N LEU A 11 -12.90 -66.52 -20.78
CA LEU A 11 -13.47 -65.75 -19.67
C LEU A 11 -12.49 -64.69 -19.14
N LEU A 12 -11.19 -64.98 -19.13
CA LEU A 12 -10.15 -64.00 -18.79
C LEU A 12 -10.04 -62.88 -19.83
N LEU A 13 -10.15 -63.21 -21.13
CA LEU A 13 -10.16 -62.24 -22.23
C LEU A 13 -11.41 -61.35 -22.23
N LEU A 14 -12.57 -61.91 -21.84
CA LEU A 14 -13.80 -61.14 -21.71
C LEU A 14 -13.75 -60.20 -20.50
N ALA A 15 -13.14 -60.65 -19.39
CA ALA A 15 -12.95 -59.84 -18.19
C ALA A 15 -11.96 -58.67 -18.39
N THR A 16 -10.89 -58.87 -19.17
CA THR A 16 -9.95 -57.78 -19.51
C THR A 16 -10.51 -56.80 -20.53
N ALA A 17 -11.38 -57.26 -21.45
CA ALA A 17 -12.09 -56.37 -22.38
C ALA A 17 -13.10 -55.45 -21.67
N MET A 18 -13.76 -55.92 -20.61
CA MET A 18 -14.69 -55.09 -19.83
C MET A 18 -14.01 -54.11 -18.86
N ALA A 19 -12.75 -54.34 -18.49
CA ALA A 19 -11.98 -53.42 -17.65
C ALA A 19 -11.40 -52.22 -18.42
N GLY A 20 -11.34 -52.28 -19.76
CA GLY A 20 -10.71 -51.26 -20.60
C GLY A 20 -11.57 -50.03 -20.96
N CYS A 21 -12.88 -50.04 -20.66
CA CYS A 21 -13.82 -49.01 -21.13
C CYS A 21 -14.34 -48.02 -20.06
N TYR A 22 -13.84 -48.07 -18.82
CA TYR A 22 -14.32 -47.16 -17.76
C TYR A 22 -14.04 -45.66 -18.07
N LYS A 23 -12.90 -45.36 -18.71
CA LYS A 23 -12.43 -43.99 -18.90
C LYS A 23 -13.28 -43.14 -19.86
N ASN A 24 -14.12 -43.79 -20.68
CA ASN A 24 -14.96 -43.13 -21.70
C ASN A 24 -16.47 -43.19 -21.36
N MET A 25 -16.84 -43.74 -20.20
CA MET A 25 -18.24 -43.91 -19.78
C MET A 25 -18.69 -42.88 -18.73
N VAL A 26 -17.76 -42.10 -18.18
CA VAL A 26 -18.09 -40.92 -17.38
C VAL A 26 -18.08 -39.74 -18.35
N PRO A 27 -19.18 -38.98 -18.50
CA PRO A 27 -19.13 -37.73 -19.24
C PRO A 27 -18.01 -36.87 -18.66
N ASP A 28 -17.13 -36.33 -19.51
CA ASP A 28 -16.14 -35.36 -19.05
C ASP A 28 -16.87 -34.30 -18.21
N GLU A 29 -16.42 -34.09 -16.97
CA GLU A 29 -16.98 -33.06 -16.11
C GLU A 29 -16.86 -31.73 -16.86
N LYS A 30 -18.00 -31.17 -17.28
CA LYS A 30 -18.00 -29.86 -17.92
C LYS A 30 -17.67 -28.83 -16.86
N ASP A 31 -16.59 -28.09 -17.07
CA ASP A 31 -16.24 -26.95 -16.25
C ASP A 31 -17.46 -26.03 -16.10
N PHE A 32 -17.77 -25.70 -14.86
CA PHE A 32 -18.87 -24.79 -14.55
C PHE A 32 -18.39 -23.34 -14.72
N PHE A 33 -19.20 -22.53 -15.40
CA PHE A 33 -18.98 -21.11 -15.55
C PHE A 33 -20.22 -20.36 -15.10
N SER A 34 -20.13 -19.66 -13.96
CA SER A 34 -21.27 -18.93 -13.42
C SER A 34 -21.51 -17.62 -14.17
N THR A 35 -22.77 -17.35 -14.47
CA THR A 35 -23.20 -16.06 -15.02
C THR A 35 -23.25 -14.95 -13.96
N ASN A 36 -23.30 -15.29 -12.66
CA ASN A 36 -23.42 -14.33 -11.55
C ASN A 36 -22.08 -13.86 -10.98
N MET A 37 -20.95 -14.31 -11.56
CA MET A 37 -19.63 -13.76 -11.22
C MET A 37 -19.62 -12.22 -11.36
N ASN A 38 -18.91 -11.55 -10.46
CA ASN A 38 -18.94 -10.09 -10.39
C ASN A 38 -17.66 -9.49 -9.82
N TYR A 39 -17.44 -8.22 -10.15
CA TYR A 39 -16.51 -7.37 -9.41
C TYR A 39 -17.29 -6.59 -8.35
N ASN A 40 -16.75 -6.48 -7.14
CA ASN A 40 -17.38 -5.72 -6.05
C ASN A 40 -17.35 -4.19 -6.26
N ARG A 41 -16.68 -3.73 -7.32
CA ARG A 41 -16.64 -2.34 -7.78
C ARG A 41 -16.31 -2.26 -9.26
N THR A 42 -16.72 -1.16 -9.88
CA THR A 42 -16.41 -0.86 -11.28
C THR A 42 -15.61 0.42 -11.45
N ASN A 43 -15.36 1.17 -10.35
CA ASN A 43 -14.55 2.38 -10.35
C ASN A 43 -13.26 2.18 -9.55
N PHE A 44 -12.14 2.53 -10.18
CA PHE A 44 -10.77 2.33 -9.71
C PHE A 44 -10.03 3.68 -9.66
N PRO A 45 -10.16 4.43 -8.54
CA PRO A 45 -9.42 5.67 -8.34
C PRO A 45 -7.96 5.43 -7.99
N VAL A 46 -7.06 5.79 -8.89
CA VAL A 46 -5.60 5.58 -8.77
C VAL A 46 -4.89 6.92 -8.72
N ASN A 47 -3.84 7.04 -7.92
CA ASN A 47 -2.99 8.24 -7.94
C ASN A 47 -1.68 7.93 -8.66
N LEU A 48 -1.25 8.88 -9.50
CA LEU A 48 0.08 8.84 -10.12
C LEU A 48 1.20 8.92 -9.06
N GLY A 49 2.42 8.53 -9.45
CA GLY A 49 3.59 8.57 -8.56
C GLY A 49 3.66 7.46 -7.51
N ARG A 50 2.74 6.48 -7.56
CA ARG A 50 2.75 5.28 -6.70
C ARG A 50 2.09 4.09 -7.40
N THR A 51 2.37 2.89 -6.90
CA THR A 51 1.59 1.70 -7.27
C THR A 51 0.21 1.79 -6.62
N ASN A 52 -0.83 1.36 -7.32
CA ASN A 52 -2.16 1.20 -6.76
C ASN A 52 -2.61 -0.24 -7.05
N VAL A 53 -3.09 -0.93 -6.02
CA VAL A 53 -3.48 -2.35 -6.11
C VAL A 53 -4.91 -2.54 -5.65
N TYR A 54 -5.69 -3.27 -6.44
CA TYR A 54 -7.02 -3.72 -6.10
C TYR A 54 -7.06 -5.24 -6.03
N SER A 55 -6.80 -5.74 -4.82
CA SER A 55 -6.88 -7.16 -4.48
C SER A 55 -8.28 -7.53 -3.98
N TYR A 56 -8.63 -8.82 -4.07
CA TYR A 56 -9.89 -9.38 -3.56
C TYR A 56 -11.15 -8.68 -4.09
N ILE A 57 -11.11 -8.18 -5.32
CA ILE A 57 -12.21 -7.45 -5.96
C ILE A 57 -13.14 -8.33 -6.81
N PHE A 58 -12.72 -9.55 -7.13
CA PHE A 58 -13.46 -10.46 -8.01
C PHE A 58 -14.08 -11.62 -7.24
N ASN A 59 -15.36 -11.90 -7.51
CA ASN A 59 -16.08 -13.06 -7.03
C ASN A 59 -16.38 -14.00 -8.21
N ALA A 60 -15.82 -15.21 -8.15
CA ALA A 60 -15.95 -16.23 -9.18
C ALA A 60 -17.30 -16.99 -9.17
N ASP A 61 -18.11 -16.81 -8.13
CA ASP A 61 -19.40 -17.46 -7.91
C ASP A 61 -19.39 -18.96 -8.23
N TYR A 62 -18.53 -19.69 -7.51
CA TYR A 62 -18.35 -21.15 -7.64
C TYR A 62 -17.87 -21.66 -9.03
N SER A 63 -17.47 -20.78 -9.96
CA SER A 63 -16.93 -21.20 -11.26
C SER A 63 -15.69 -22.07 -11.10
N THR A 64 -15.58 -23.10 -11.94
CA THR A 64 -14.44 -24.01 -11.98
C THR A 64 -13.17 -23.24 -12.30
N GLN A 65 -12.13 -23.47 -11.48
CA GLN A 65 -10.80 -22.87 -11.63
C GLN A 65 -9.91 -23.77 -12.52
N PRO A 66 -8.93 -23.21 -13.25
CA PRO A 66 -8.52 -21.80 -13.24
C PRO A 66 -9.36 -20.91 -14.16
N LEU A 67 -9.67 -19.70 -13.67
CA LEU A 67 -10.15 -18.61 -14.52
C LEU A 67 -8.97 -17.84 -15.12
N THR A 68 -9.11 -17.42 -16.38
CA THR A 68 -8.15 -16.54 -17.06
C THR A 68 -8.75 -15.15 -17.27
N PHE A 69 -8.00 -14.11 -16.92
CA PHE A 69 -8.41 -12.70 -17.01
C PHE A 69 -7.55 -11.94 -18.02
N THR A 70 -8.18 -11.10 -18.84
CA THR A 70 -7.49 -10.23 -19.81
C THR A 70 -8.17 -8.85 -19.91
N LEU A 71 -7.36 -7.80 -20.09
CA LEU A 71 -7.85 -6.45 -20.39
C LEU A 71 -8.22 -6.32 -21.86
N GLU A 72 -9.33 -5.64 -22.13
CA GLU A 72 -9.81 -5.33 -23.49
C GLU A 72 -10.29 -3.88 -23.57
N ASN A 73 -10.36 -3.33 -24.79
CA ASN A 73 -10.97 -2.02 -25.08
C ASN A 73 -10.51 -0.87 -24.15
N VAL A 74 -9.21 -0.78 -23.87
CA VAL A 74 -8.62 0.30 -23.07
C VAL A 74 -8.66 1.61 -23.86
N ARG A 75 -9.35 2.61 -23.31
CA ARG A 75 -9.73 3.82 -24.03
C ARG A 75 -9.87 5.04 -23.14
N HIS A 76 -9.75 6.20 -23.74
CA HIS A 76 -10.03 7.50 -23.14
C HIS A 76 -11.55 7.72 -22.99
N ALA A 77 -11.91 8.79 -22.27
CA ALA A 77 -13.30 9.18 -22.09
C ALA A 77 -14.05 9.51 -23.39
N ASP A 78 -13.33 9.97 -24.43
CA ASP A 78 -13.88 10.23 -25.77
C ASP A 78 -13.97 8.95 -26.64
N SER A 79 -13.72 7.78 -26.05
CA SER A 79 -13.66 6.46 -26.70
C SER A 79 -12.49 6.23 -27.66
N SER A 80 -11.54 7.18 -27.79
CA SER A 80 -10.29 6.93 -28.51
C SER A 80 -9.41 5.92 -27.74
N ALA A 81 -8.60 5.13 -28.45
CA ALA A 81 -7.73 4.14 -27.81
C ALA A 81 -6.71 4.81 -26.88
N ALA A 82 -6.47 4.23 -25.71
CA ALA A 82 -5.48 4.71 -24.72
C ALA A 82 -4.29 3.73 -24.61
N PRO A 83 -3.45 3.61 -25.65
CA PRO A 83 -2.35 2.64 -25.69
C PRO A 83 -1.27 2.93 -24.64
N GLU A 84 -1.15 4.17 -24.16
CA GLU A 84 -0.18 4.55 -23.13
C GLU A 84 -0.40 3.79 -21.82
N LEU A 85 -1.63 3.33 -21.54
CA LEU A 85 -1.95 2.50 -20.38
C LEU A 85 -1.44 1.06 -20.52
N LEU A 86 -1.09 0.62 -21.73
CA LEU A 86 -0.55 -0.71 -22.02
C LEU A 86 0.98 -0.69 -22.20
N GLU A 87 1.60 0.49 -22.19
CA GLU A 87 3.05 0.62 -22.24
C GLU A 87 3.70 0.04 -21.00
N LYS A 88 4.84 -0.62 -21.19
CA LYS A 88 5.57 -1.25 -20.10
C LYS A 88 6.41 -0.24 -19.32
N VAL A 89 6.30 -0.30 -18.01
CA VAL A 89 7.08 0.49 -17.05
C VAL A 89 7.87 -0.44 -16.13
N ALA A 90 9.02 0.06 -15.66
CA ALA A 90 9.86 -0.68 -14.73
C ALA A 90 9.24 -0.62 -13.34
N THR A 91 8.83 -1.77 -12.81
CA THR A 91 8.10 -1.89 -11.54
C THR A 91 8.85 -2.78 -10.57
N ARG A 92 8.74 -2.50 -9.27
CA ARG A 92 9.26 -3.38 -8.23
C ARG A 92 8.20 -4.40 -7.86
N GLN A 93 8.54 -5.68 -7.97
CA GLN A 93 7.67 -6.78 -7.55
C GLN A 93 8.40 -7.63 -6.52
N TRP A 94 7.65 -8.22 -5.59
CA TRP A 94 8.19 -9.15 -4.61
C TRP A 94 8.51 -10.48 -5.28
N LYS A 95 9.76 -10.96 -5.14
CA LYS A 95 10.14 -12.33 -5.54
C LYS A 95 10.06 -13.31 -4.38
N THR A 96 10.14 -12.81 -3.15
CA THR A 96 10.02 -13.60 -1.92
C THR A 96 9.17 -12.85 -0.90
N PHE A 97 8.64 -13.59 0.07
CA PHE A 97 7.77 -13.04 1.10
C PHE A 97 8.52 -12.03 1.99
N TYR A 98 7.92 -10.85 2.16
CA TYR A 98 8.34 -9.84 3.12
C TYR A 98 7.82 -10.21 4.50
N SER A 99 8.72 -10.49 5.45
CA SER A 99 8.34 -10.97 6.78
C SER A 99 8.22 -9.86 7.83
N GLY A 100 8.75 -8.67 7.57
CA GLY A 100 8.82 -7.59 8.55
C GLY A 100 9.93 -7.75 9.60
N LEU A 101 10.79 -8.75 9.44
CA LEU A 101 11.87 -9.10 10.37
C LEU A 101 13.26 -8.75 9.82
N GLU A 102 13.31 -8.19 8.62
CA GLU A 102 14.51 -7.72 7.94
C GLU A 102 15.19 -6.61 8.76
N LYS A 103 16.52 -6.66 8.84
CA LYS A 103 17.33 -5.78 9.67
C LYS A 103 17.91 -4.60 8.92
N THR A 104 17.88 -4.65 7.58
CA THR A 104 18.43 -3.60 6.72
C THR A 104 17.55 -3.40 5.49
N ILE A 105 17.65 -2.22 4.87
CA ILE A 105 16.99 -1.95 3.58
C ILE A 105 17.53 -2.88 2.49
N ALA A 106 18.81 -3.24 2.52
CA ALA A 106 19.41 -4.15 1.56
C ALA A 106 18.73 -5.53 1.59
N GLU A 107 18.49 -6.10 2.78
CA GLU A 107 17.75 -7.36 2.93
C GLU A 107 16.33 -7.29 2.35
N ILE A 108 15.69 -6.13 2.42
CA ILE A 108 14.34 -5.91 1.87
C ILE A 108 14.37 -5.80 0.35
N GLU A 109 15.29 -5.02 -0.21
CA GLU A 109 15.42 -4.85 -1.65
C GLU A 109 15.93 -6.14 -2.33
N ASP A 110 16.71 -6.95 -1.61
CA ASP A 110 17.08 -8.31 -2.02
C ASP A 110 15.90 -9.28 -2.08
N LYS A 111 14.70 -8.91 -1.60
CA LYS A 111 13.44 -9.65 -1.78
C LYS A 111 12.56 -9.11 -2.90
N ARG A 112 13.01 -8.05 -3.57
CA ARG A 112 12.33 -7.44 -4.72
C ARG A 112 13.10 -7.72 -6.01
N SER A 113 12.40 -7.59 -7.12
CA SER A 113 12.99 -7.58 -8.46
C SER A 113 12.31 -6.51 -9.30
N THR A 114 13.07 -5.96 -10.24
CA THR A 114 12.54 -5.03 -11.23
C THR A 114 11.97 -5.82 -12.40
N VAL A 115 10.70 -5.63 -12.70
CA VAL A 115 9.97 -6.30 -13.79
C VAL A 115 9.29 -5.27 -14.67
N GLN A 116 9.32 -5.49 -15.98
CA GLN A 116 8.59 -4.67 -16.94
C GLN A 116 7.12 -5.10 -17.01
N ALA A 117 6.21 -4.25 -16.55
CA ALA A 117 4.76 -4.52 -16.53
C ALA A 117 4.00 -3.36 -17.21
N PRO A 118 2.87 -3.63 -17.90
CA PRO A 118 2.05 -2.56 -18.48
C PRO A 118 1.53 -1.62 -17.39
N VAL A 119 1.32 -0.32 -17.66
CA VAL A 119 0.84 0.63 -16.63
C VAL A 119 -0.45 0.15 -15.96
N LEU A 120 -1.47 -0.17 -16.77
CA LEU A 120 -2.68 -0.84 -16.34
C LEU A 120 -2.52 -2.34 -16.60
N ASP A 121 -2.52 -3.11 -15.52
CA ASP A 121 -2.24 -4.54 -15.55
C ASP A 121 -3.35 -5.32 -14.84
N ILE A 122 -3.59 -6.55 -15.30
CA ILE A 122 -4.51 -7.49 -14.66
C ILE A 122 -3.79 -8.80 -14.40
N ARG A 123 -3.91 -9.32 -13.18
CA ARG A 123 -3.34 -10.62 -12.85
C ARG A 123 -4.14 -11.72 -13.54
N PRO A 124 -3.52 -12.55 -14.39
CA PRO A 124 -4.23 -13.43 -15.30
C PRO A 124 -5.02 -14.54 -14.58
N ASN A 125 -4.73 -14.84 -13.32
CA ASN A 125 -5.35 -15.93 -12.57
C ASN A 125 -6.25 -15.46 -11.42
N SER A 126 -6.19 -14.19 -11.01
CA SER A 126 -6.94 -13.65 -9.87
C SER A 126 -7.88 -12.51 -10.24
N GLY A 127 -7.69 -11.88 -11.40
CA GLY A 127 -8.48 -10.73 -11.83
C GLY A 127 -8.20 -9.47 -11.02
N GLU A 128 -7.12 -9.46 -10.23
CA GLU A 128 -6.65 -8.29 -9.50
C GLU A 128 -6.11 -7.25 -10.47
N ILE A 129 -6.42 -5.99 -10.19
CA ILE A 129 -6.04 -4.86 -11.05
C ILE A 129 -4.89 -4.12 -10.39
N PHE A 130 -3.84 -3.89 -11.16
CA PHE A 130 -2.67 -3.12 -10.77
C PHE A 130 -2.57 -1.89 -11.66
N PHE A 131 -2.35 -0.73 -11.04
CA PHE A 131 -1.90 0.47 -11.73
C PHE A 131 -0.50 0.78 -11.23
N TRP A 132 0.48 0.47 -12.06
CA TRP A 132 1.88 0.57 -11.68
C TRP A 132 2.38 2.01 -11.72
N ASN A 133 3.40 2.29 -10.90
CA ASN A 133 3.93 3.64 -10.74
C ASN A 133 4.36 4.25 -12.09
N THR A 134 3.79 5.41 -12.40
CA THR A 134 4.07 6.21 -13.60
C THR A 134 3.86 7.69 -13.28
N ASP A 135 4.31 8.55 -14.18
CA ASP A 135 4.26 10.01 -14.03
C ASP A 135 3.17 10.67 -14.88
N SER A 136 2.93 11.95 -14.59
CA SER A 136 1.95 12.78 -15.30
C SER A 136 2.41 13.22 -16.71
N ALA A 137 3.68 12.99 -17.06
CA ALA A 137 4.17 13.24 -18.42
C ALA A 137 3.66 12.14 -19.35
N ARG A 138 3.67 10.88 -18.88
CA ARG A 138 3.20 9.69 -19.59
C ARG A 138 1.69 9.54 -19.59
N ILE A 139 1.05 9.56 -18.42
CA ILE A 139 -0.39 9.36 -18.26
C ILE A 139 -1.02 10.64 -17.72
N LYS A 140 -2.05 11.16 -18.40
CA LYS A 140 -2.74 12.37 -17.94
C LYS A 140 -3.79 12.01 -16.88
N PRO A 141 -3.93 12.81 -15.80
CA PRO A 141 -5.08 12.68 -14.92
C PRO A 141 -6.39 12.82 -15.69
N GLY A 142 -7.37 11.98 -15.37
CA GLY A 142 -8.64 11.92 -16.08
C GLY A 142 -9.32 10.56 -15.96
N ILE A 143 -10.45 10.44 -16.61
CA ILE A 143 -11.23 9.19 -16.66
C ILE A 143 -10.83 8.39 -17.90
N TYR A 144 -10.54 7.11 -17.67
CA TYR A 144 -10.30 6.10 -18.69
C TYR A 144 -11.28 4.95 -18.49
N TYR A 145 -11.51 4.21 -19.57
CA TYR A 145 -12.35 3.03 -19.56
C TYR A 145 -11.59 1.81 -20.05
N PHE A 146 -11.94 0.66 -19.48
CA PHE A 146 -11.43 -0.62 -19.92
C PHE A 146 -12.50 -1.69 -19.71
N ASP A 147 -12.37 -2.79 -20.42
CA ASP A 147 -13.19 -3.97 -20.25
C ASP A 147 -12.31 -5.11 -19.70
N VAL A 148 -12.91 -6.04 -18.96
CA VAL A 148 -12.22 -7.24 -18.47
C VAL A 148 -12.93 -8.47 -19.00
N ARG A 149 -12.22 -9.30 -19.77
CA ARG A 149 -12.69 -10.63 -20.15
C ARG A 149 -12.24 -11.66 -19.12
N VAL A 150 -13.15 -12.54 -18.74
CA VAL A 150 -12.93 -13.69 -17.87
C VAL A 150 -13.36 -14.95 -18.61
N LYS A 151 -12.52 -15.99 -18.61
CA LYS A 151 -12.82 -17.28 -19.27
C LYS A 151 -12.32 -18.50 -18.49
N ASN A 152 -12.99 -19.63 -18.68
CA ASN A 152 -12.47 -20.99 -18.45
C ASN A 152 -12.96 -21.92 -19.58
N ASN A 153 -12.85 -23.24 -19.45
CA ASN A 153 -13.35 -24.16 -20.49
C ASN A 153 -14.89 -24.24 -20.55
N GLY A 154 -15.58 -23.74 -19.51
CA GLY A 154 -17.04 -23.72 -19.41
C GLY A 154 -17.71 -22.50 -20.06
N GLY A 155 -16.98 -21.40 -20.25
CA GLY A 155 -17.53 -20.20 -20.87
C GLY A 155 -16.65 -18.95 -20.74
N GLU A 156 -17.18 -17.82 -21.20
CA GLU A 156 -16.56 -16.51 -21.08
C GLU A 156 -17.58 -15.40 -20.75
N LYS A 157 -17.10 -14.34 -20.11
CA LYS A 157 -17.86 -13.14 -19.78
C LYS A 157 -16.98 -11.91 -19.91
N VAL A 158 -17.54 -10.81 -20.40
CA VAL A 158 -16.86 -9.51 -20.48
C VAL A 158 -17.55 -8.52 -19.54
N PHE A 159 -16.79 -7.99 -18.58
CA PHE A 159 -17.17 -6.86 -17.75
C PHE A 159 -16.82 -5.59 -18.50
N LYS A 160 -17.85 -4.91 -19.03
CA LYS A 160 -17.67 -3.72 -19.87
C LYS A 160 -17.64 -2.44 -19.05
N ASN A 161 -16.96 -1.42 -19.58
CA ASN A 161 -17.00 -0.05 -19.09
C ASN A 161 -16.54 0.10 -17.64
N MET A 162 -15.53 -0.67 -17.23
CA MET A 162 -14.84 -0.44 -15.96
C MET A 162 -14.12 0.91 -16.04
N VAL A 163 -14.12 1.66 -14.94
CA VAL A 163 -13.67 3.05 -14.86
C VAL A 163 -12.33 3.10 -14.14
N LEU A 164 -11.31 3.62 -14.80
CA LEU A 164 -10.05 3.99 -14.19
C LEU A 164 -10.05 5.51 -13.99
N ASP A 165 -10.13 5.96 -12.74
CA ASP A 165 -10.10 7.36 -12.34
C ASP A 165 -8.67 7.74 -11.97
N VAL A 166 -7.90 8.24 -12.96
CA VAL A 166 -6.49 8.60 -12.79
C VAL A 166 -6.40 10.00 -12.18
N ARG A 167 -5.85 10.07 -10.98
CA ARG A 167 -5.73 11.27 -10.17
C ARG A 167 -4.31 11.80 -10.11
N ARG A 168 -4.18 13.05 -9.69
CA ARG A 168 -2.90 13.72 -9.52
C ARG A 168 -2.01 12.96 -8.52
N PRO A 169 -0.67 13.15 -8.62
CA PRO A 169 0.24 12.55 -7.67
C PRO A 169 -0.10 12.91 -6.23
N ARG A 170 -0.08 11.89 -5.37
CA ARG A 170 -0.29 12.02 -3.92
C ARG A 170 0.95 11.45 -3.22
N PRO A 171 2.03 12.24 -3.09
CA PRO A 171 3.35 11.73 -2.73
C PRO A 171 3.48 11.33 -1.25
N TYR A 172 2.57 11.77 -0.38
CA TYR A 172 2.59 11.45 1.05
C TYR A 172 1.19 11.47 1.67
N GLU A 173 1.10 11.03 2.92
CA GLU A 173 -0.08 11.13 3.81
C GLU A 173 0.33 11.66 5.18
N PRO A 174 -0.51 12.48 5.83
CA PRO A 174 -1.76 13.07 5.33
C PRO A 174 -1.51 14.11 4.22
N TYR A 175 -2.29 14.05 3.13
CA TYR A 175 -2.11 14.95 1.97
C TYR A 175 -3.01 16.19 2.00
N GLU A 176 -2.42 17.37 1.91
CA GLU A 176 -3.08 18.67 2.07
C GLU A 176 -3.83 19.17 0.82
N PHE A 177 -3.64 18.52 -0.34
CA PHE A 177 -4.24 18.93 -1.61
C PHE A 177 -5.31 17.94 -2.05
N ASP A 178 -6.31 18.46 -2.75
CA ASP A 178 -7.30 17.65 -3.45
C ASP A 178 -6.65 16.99 -4.67
N ASP A 179 -6.81 15.67 -4.79
CA ASP A 179 -6.11 14.87 -5.80
C ASP A 179 -6.74 14.94 -7.20
N ILE A 180 -7.88 15.63 -7.35
CA ILE A 180 -8.55 15.89 -8.62
C ILE A 180 -8.15 17.29 -9.12
N THR A 181 -8.46 18.31 -8.32
CA THR A 181 -8.28 19.73 -8.67
C THR A 181 -6.83 20.20 -8.51
N GLY A 182 -6.07 19.59 -7.59
CA GLY A 182 -4.73 20.04 -7.20
C GLY A 182 -4.74 21.29 -6.32
N ILE A 183 -5.92 21.77 -5.90
CA ILE A 183 -6.08 22.92 -5.01
C ILE A 183 -5.89 22.43 -3.57
N ARG A 184 -5.26 23.27 -2.73
CA ARG A 184 -5.13 22.98 -1.30
C ARG A 184 -6.53 22.91 -0.68
N LYS A 185 -6.78 21.88 0.14
CA LYS A 185 -8.05 21.73 0.85
C LYS A 185 -8.28 22.89 1.82
N ALA A 186 -9.52 23.13 2.20
CA ALA A 186 -9.83 24.03 3.29
C ALA A 186 -9.19 23.53 4.60
N TRP A 187 -8.91 24.44 5.54
CA TRP A 187 -8.18 24.09 6.78
C TRP A 187 -8.92 23.04 7.61
N ASP A 188 -10.24 23.18 7.73
CA ASP A 188 -11.14 22.24 8.40
C ASP A 188 -11.30 20.89 7.66
N GLN A 189 -10.84 20.81 6.42
CA GLN A 189 -10.87 19.60 5.58
C GLN A 189 -9.49 18.95 5.42
N GLY A 190 -8.55 19.24 6.32
CA GLY A 190 -7.20 18.68 6.28
C GLY A 190 -6.25 19.40 5.33
N GLY A 191 -6.57 20.65 4.96
CA GLY A 191 -5.66 21.54 4.25
C GLY A 191 -4.41 21.90 5.05
N ILE A 192 -4.46 21.76 6.38
CA ILE A 192 -3.30 21.80 7.28
C ILE A 192 -3.26 20.48 8.04
N THR A 193 -2.09 19.85 8.11
CA THR A 193 -1.92 18.64 8.92
C THR A 193 -1.68 19.00 10.38
N HIS A 194 -2.39 18.33 11.28
CA HIS A 194 -2.23 18.44 12.72
C HIS A 194 -1.89 17.08 13.33
N PRO A 195 -0.94 17.00 14.27
CA PRO A 195 -0.60 15.75 14.91
C PRO A 195 -1.67 15.33 15.92
N ASP A 196 -1.52 14.11 16.46
CA ASP A 196 -2.16 13.72 17.70
C ASP A 196 -1.38 14.34 18.87
N ILE A 197 -2.10 14.89 19.86
CA ILE A 197 -1.50 15.51 21.05
C ILE A 197 -2.17 14.94 22.29
N SER A 198 -1.38 14.56 23.28
CA SER A 198 -1.85 14.11 24.58
C SER A 198 -0.98 14.66 25.69
N GLY A 199 -1.57 15.22 26.75
CA GLY A 199 -0.86 15.68 27.96
C GLY A 199 0.11 16.86 27.78
N VAL A 200 0.23 17.42 26.57
CA VAL A 200 1.11 18.56 26.29
C VAL A 200 0.45 19.83 26.80
N VAL A 201 1.19 20.61 27.59
CA VAL A 201 0.74 21.90 28.13
C VAL A 201 1.67 23.03 27.72
N ASP A 202 1.20 24.26 27.82
CA ASP A 202 2.00 25.46 27.69
C ASP A 202 2.70 25.85 29.00
N GLN A 203 3.40 26.99 28.99
CA GLN A 203 4.13 27.53 30.13
C GLN A 203 3.22 27.87 31.34
N PHE A 204 1.92 28.08 31.11
CA PHE A 204 0.90 28.36 32.13
C PHE A 204 0.16 27.10 32.58
N ASN A 205 0.65 25.90 32.22
CA ASN A 205 0.00 24.61 32.48
C ASN A 205 -1.38 24.46 31.81
N LEU A 206 -1.66 25.21 30.73
CA LEU A 206 -2.87 25.04 29.93
C LEU A 206 -2.66 23.96 28.86
N ASN A 207 -3.64 23.08 28.70
CA ASN A 207 -3.58 22.03 27.69
C ASN A 207 -3.50 22.61 26.28
N LEU A 208 -2.57 22.09 25.48
CA LEU A 208 -2.42 22.45 24.08
C LEU A 208 -3.32 21.56 23.20
N PRO A 209 -4.36 22.11 22.53
CA PRO A 209 -5.13 21.35 21.55
C PRO A 209 -4.28 21.03 20.32
N ARG A 210 -4.67 20.01 19.55
CA ARG A 210 -3.96 19.58 18.33
C ARG A 210 -3.70 20.71 17.32
N ASP A 211 -4.61 21.67 17.22
CA ASP A 211 -4.51 22.81 16.30
C ASP A 211 -3.39 23.80 16.69
N SER A 212 -2.82 23.63 17.87
CA SER A 212 -1.63 24.36 18.34
C SER A 212 -0.35 23.89 17.64
N VAL A 213 -0.38 22.81 16.85
CA VAL A 213 0.79 22.31 16.12
C VAL A 213 0.41 22.05 14.67
N ASN A 214 1.13 22.66 13.74
CA ASN A 214 1.04 22.33 12.32
C ASN A 214 2.15 21.36 11.94
N VAL A 215 1.86 20.45 11.01
CA VAL A 215 2.85 19.56 10.41
C VAL A 215 2.99 19.86 8.92
N TYR A 216 4.22 19.94 8.45
CA TYR A 216 4.54 20.14 7.04
C TYR A 216 5.42 19.01 6.51
N PHE A 217 5.16 18.60 5.27
CA PHE A 217 5.98 17.65 4.54
C PHE A 217 6.75 18.40 3.45
N ARG A 218 8.07 18.20 3.39
CA ARG A 218 8.93 18.83 2.39
C ARG A 218 9.88 17.81 1.80
N LYS A 219 9.81 17.63 0.48
CA LYS A 219 10.82 16.87 -0.26
C LYS A 219 12.07 17.73 -0.46
N THR A 220 13.24 17.24 -0.08
CA THR A 220 14.52 17.98 -0.15
C THR A 220 15.45 17.45 -1.23
N ASP A 221 15.39 16.16 -1.55
CA ASP A 221 16.12 15.54 -2.65
C ASP A 221 15.26 14.46 -3.32
N ILE A 222 15.51 14.19 -4.59
CA ILE A 222 14.86 13.14 -5.39
C ILE A 222 15.64 11.82 -5.43
N LYS A 223 16.95 11.83 -5.11
CA LYS A 223 17.82 10.64 -5.27
C LYS A 223 17.95 9.78 -4.01
N GLY A 224 17.75 10.38 -2.83
CA GLY A 224 17.81 9.68 -1.55
C GLY A 224 16.54 8.92 -1.19
N ASN A 225 16.50 8.36 0.02
CA ASN A 225 15.32 7.74 0.64
C ASN A 225 15.47 7.85 2.16
N THR A 226 15.36 9.06 2.66
CA THR A 226 15.46 9.35 4.09
C THR A 226 14.22 10.09 4.58
N LEU A 227 13.94 9.91 5.87
CA LEU A 227 12.88 10.63 6.57
C LEU A 227 13.49 11.37 7.76
N THR A 228 13.43 12.70 7.69
CA THR A 228 13.99 13.62 8.67
C THR A 228 12.88 14.33 9.44
N PHE A 229 12.96 14.32 10.76
CA PHE A 229 12.06 15.05 11.64
C PHE A 229 12.75 16.30 12.17
N LYS A 230 11.97 17.39 12.26
CA LYS A 230 12.34 18.63 12.93
C LYS A 230 11.15 19.16 13.71
N ILE A 231 11.40 19.71 14.89
CA ILE A 231 10.36 20.29 15.74
C ILE A 231 10.77 21.72 16.07
N PHE A 232 9.85 22.66 15.89
CA PHE A 232 10.06 24.08 16.14
C PHE A 232 9.00 24.63 17.08
N ASP A 233 9.42 25.50 17.99
CA ASP A 233 8.54 26.27 18.87
C ASP A 233 7.76 27.35 18.09
N LYS A 234 7.00 28.21 18.77
CA LYS A 234 6.22 29.29 18.14
C LYS A 234 7.11 30.30 17.39
N ASP A 235 8.32 30.53 17.86
CA ASP A 235 9.27 31.53 17.36
C ASP A 235 10.22 30.97 16.30
N SER A 236 10.05 29.70 15.92
CA SER A 236 10.86 28.97 14.93
C SER A 236 12.25 28.62 15.45
N VAL A 237 12.40 28.56 16.77
CA VAL A 237 13.58 27.98 17.41
C VAL A 237 13.39 26.47 17.47
N ALA A 238 14.43 25.72 17.09
CA ALA A 238 14.38 24.27 17.08
C ALA A 238 14.28 23.72 18.51
N ILE A 239 13.38 22.76 18.70
CA ILE A 239 13.20 22.02 19.96
C ILE A 239 14.04 20.75 19.87
N PRO A 240 15.01 20.55 20.78
CA PRO A 240 15.82 19.33 20.81
C PRO A 240 14.98 18.08 21.07
N PHE A 241 15.26 17.00 20.34
CA PHE A 241 14.66 15.67 20.52
C PHE A 241 15.00 15.09 21.89
N SER A 242 16.09 15.50 22.53
CA SER A 242 16.43 15.15 23.92
C SER A 242 15.38 15.55 24.94
N ASN A 243 14.50 16.52 24.63
CA ASN A 243 13.36 16.86 25.49
C ASN A 243 12.30 15.73 25.52
N PHE A 244 12.29 14.85 24.53
CA PHE A 244 11.38 13.70 24.46
C PHE A 244 11.96 12.47 25.16
N ASN A 245 12.21 12.63 26.46
CA ASN A 245 12.96 11.69 27.31
C ASN A 245 12.34 10.28 27.47
N LEU A 246 11.07 10.09 27.12
CA LEU A 246 10.42 8.77 27.13
C LEU A 246 10.56 8.03 25.80
N THR A 247 11.00 8.71 24.73
CA THR A 247 11.03 8.12 23.39
C THR A 247 12.27 7.25 23.22
N GLN A 248 12.06 5.97 22.87
CA GLN A 248 13.14 5.02 22.61
C GLN A 248 13.52 5.04 21.13
N TRP A 249 14.39 5.97 20.74
CA TRP A 249 14.74 6.26 19.35
C TRP A 249 15.26 5.07 18.54
N ASP A 250 16.02 4.18 19.17
CA ASP A 250 16.63 3.00 18.54
C ASP A 250 15.67 1.79 18.48
N SER A 251 14.52 1.88 19.15
CA SER A 251 13.51 0.81 19.22
C SER A 251 12.16 1.24 18.66
N LEU A 252 12.12 2.34 17.89
CA LEU A 252 10.89 2.77 17.23
C LEU A 252 10.40 1.70 16.26
N ARG A 253 9.12 1.37 16.42
CA ARG A 253 8.39 0.41 15.58
C ARG A 253 7.04 1.00 15.23
N TYR A 254 6.48 0.57 14.11
CA TYR A 254 5.07 0.76 13.79
C TYR A 254 4.44 -0.58 13.48
N ARG A 255 3.13 -0.67 13.75
CA ARG A 255 2.32 -1.83 13.41
C ARG A 255 1.84 -1.71 11.97
N THR A 256 2.21 -2.66 11.12
CA THR A 256 1.65 -2.76 9.76
C THR A 256 0.34 -3.54 9.80
N GLY A 257 -0.70 -2.97 9.19
CA GLY A 257 -2.01 -3.60 9.06
C GLY A 257 -1.99 -4.78 8.09
N SER A 258 -1.12 -4.77 7.07
CA SER A 258 -1.04 -5.82 6.06
C SER A 258 -0.54 -7.16 6.59
N ILE A 259 0.46 -7.17 7.47
CA ILE A 259 1.03 -8.41 8.05
C ILE A 259 0.75 -8.57 9.55
N GLY A 260 0.21 -7.55 10.22
CA GLY A 260 -0.18 -7.62 11.63
C GLY A 260 0.98 -7.66 12.62
N LEU A 261 2.17 -7.20 12.23
CA LEU A 261 3.41 -7.24 13.02
C LEU A 261 3.96 -5.83 13.28
N ASP A 262 4.76 -5.70 14.34
CA ASP A 262 5.50 -4.49 14.67
C ASP A 262 6.88 -4.52 14.01
N VAL A 263 7.05 -3.71 12.97
CA VAL A 263 8.28 -3.66 12.17
C VAL A 263 9.11 -2.43 12.55
N PRO A 264 10.43 -2.42 12.32
CA PRO A 264 11.26 -1.24 12.55
C PRO A 264 10.70 0.00 11.84
N PHE A 265 10.66 1.14 12.53
CA PHE A 265 10.21 2.39 11.93
C PHE A 265 11.13 2.86 10.79
N GLY A 266 12.42 2.68 10.94
CA GLY A 266 13.40 3.00 9.93
C GLY A 266 14.76 2.42 10.32
N PHE A 267 15.75 2.61 9.46
CA PHE A 267 17.08 2.06 9.63
C PHE A 267 18.11 3.18 9.82
N ASN A 268 19.30 2.82 10.33
CA ASN A 268 20.46 3.71 10.44
C ASN A 268 20.13 5.12 10.99
N ARG A 269 19.49 5.18 12.16
CA ARG A 269 19.13 6.44 12.82
C ARG A 269 20.34 7.35 12.93
N ARG A 270 20.17 8.62 12.56
CA ARG A 270 21.16 9.70 12.73
C ARG A 270 20.50 10.86 13.46
N MET A 271 21.13 11.34 14.53
CA MET A 271 20.68 12.51 15.28
C MET A 271 21.80 13.55 15.27
N SER A 272 21.46 14.82 15.01
CA SER A 272 22.45 15.91 15.06
C SER A 272 23.01 16.09 16.48
N ALA A 273 24.20 16.68 16.60
CA ALA A 273 24.89 16.85 17.88
C ALA A 273 24.11 17.70 18.90
N ASP A 274 23.35 18.68 18.41
CA ASP A 274 22.43 19.52 19.19
C ASP A 274 21.04 18.89 19.37
N SER A 275 20.84 17.67 18.87
CA SER A 275 19.59 16.92 18.94
C SER A 275 18.40 17.60 18.24
N THR A 276 18.59 18.55 17.33
CA THR A 276 17.48 19.25 16.64
C THR A 276 17.01 18.58 15.35
N ILE A 277 17.78 17.62 14.82
CA ILE A 277 17.50 16.89 13.58
C ILE A 277 17.58 15.39 13.87
N LEU A 278 16.53 14.65 13.47
CA LEU A 278 16.46 13.20 13.59
C LEU A 278 16.15 12.60 12.21
N THR A 279 17.03 11.76 11.68
CA THR A 279 16.91 11.17 10.35
C THR A 279 16.97 9.65 10.40
N TYR A 280 16.12 9.00 9.61
CA TYR A 280 16.14 7.56 9.36
C TYR A 280 16.31 7.28 7.87
N ASP A 281 17.00 6.20 7.53
CA ASP A 281 16.88 5.59 6.21
C ASP A 281 15.55 4.84 6.15
N VAL A 282 14.78 5.05 5.10
CA VAL A 282 13.46 4.43 4.91
C VAL A 282 13.38 3.78 3.54
N THR A 283 12.41 2.89 3.38
CA THR A 283 12.14 2.22 2.11
C THR A 283 11.32 3.14 1.19
N SER A 284 11.28 2.82 -0.11
CA SER A 284 10.35 3.45 -1.04
C SER A 284 9.39 2.38 -1.60
N PRO A 285 8.07 2.51 -1.37
CA PRO A 285 7.44 3.50 -0.48
C PRO A 285 7.77 3.26 1.02
N PHE A 286 7.36 4.19 1.88
CA PHE A 286 7.40 4.11 3.33
C PHE A 286 6.00 4.33 3.94
N PRO A 287 5.47 3.44 4.80
CA PRO A 287 5.84 2.05 4.99
C PRO A 287 6.09 1.27 3.70
N ILE A 288 6.87 0.19 3.80
CA ILE A 288 7.27 -0.67 2.68
C ILE A 288 6.11 -1.22 1.84
N LEU A 289 4.92 -1.36 2.44
CA LEU A 289 3.70 -1.87 1.81
C LEU A 289 2.60 -0.78 1.68
N ALA A 290 2.94 0.50 1.83
CA ALA A 290 1.96 1.59 1.82
C ALA A 290 1.14 1.66 0.51
N ASP A 291 1.74 1.27 -0.62
CA ASP A 291 1.15 1.35 -1.97
C ASP A 291 0.31 0.13 -2.35
N VAL A 292 0.53 -1.02 -1.71
CA VAL A 292 -0.18 -2.28 -1.98
C VAL A 292 -1.24 -2.63 -0.92
N SER A 293 -1.28 -1.90 0.20
CA SER A 293 -2.15 -2.16 1.35
C SER A 293 -3.50 -1.43 1.32
N GLY A 294 -3.89 -0.85 0.18
CA GLY A 294 -5.16 -0.11 0.07
C GLY A 294 -5.25 1.11 1.00
N ASN A 295 -4.13 1.79 1.24
CA ASN A 295 -3.94 2.88 2.22
C ASN A 295 -4.02 2.47 3.71
N SER A 296 -4.03 1.16 4.03
CA SER A 296 -4.07 0.71 5.43
C SER A 296 -2.72 0.79 6.14
N ASP A 297 -1.60 0.74 5.43
CA ASP A 297 -0.28 0.88 6.05
C ASP A 297 0.18 2.34 6.10
N LYS A 298 0.17 2.89 7.32
CA LYS A 298 0.82 4.14 7.70
C LYS A 298 1.74 3.88 8.89
N ALA A 299 2.91 4.49 8.89
CA ALA A 299 3.78 4.45 10.06
C ALA A 299 3.31 5.48 11.08
N TYR A 300 3.15 5.07 12.33
CA TYR A 300 2.90 5.98 13.44
C TYR A 300 4.21 6.26 14.16
N ILE A 301 4.57 7.53 14.30
CA ILE A 301 5.66 8.00 15.17
C ILE A 301 5.08 8.79 16.33
N ALA A 302 5.64 8.61 17.53
CA ALA A 302 5.28 9.38 18.72
C ALA A 302 6.53 9.90 19.43
N PHE A 303 6.53 11.20 19.73
CA PHE A 303 7.53 11.87 20.54
C PHE A 303 6.94 12.08 21.93
N GLN A 304 7.43 11.31 22.90
CA GLN A 304 6.89 11.25 24.26
C GLN A 304 7.88 11.82 25.27
N TYR A 305 7.36 12.53 26.27
CA TYR A 305 8.11 13.03 27.40
C TYR A 305 7.30 12.93 28.68
N ASN A 306 7.96 13.13 29.81
CA ASN A 306 7.28 13.41 31.06
C ASN A 306 7.81 14.68 31.72
N ARG A 307 7.01 15.21 32.63
CA ARG A 307 7.36 16.30 33.54
C ARG A 307 6.75 16.02 34.91
N ILE A 308 7.30 16.64 35.94
CA ILE A 308 6.76 16.64 37.31
C ILE A 308 6.05 17.97 37.53
N SER A 309 4.81 17.90 38.00
CA SER A 309 4.01 19.07 38.36
C SER A 309 3.29 18.79 39.67
N PHE A 310 3.43 19.68 40.65
CA PHE A 310 2.85 19.52 42.00
C PHE A 310 3.13 18.15 42.63
N GLY A 311 4.34 17.61 42.46
CA GLY A 311 4.76 16.31 42.99
C GLY A 311 4.22 15.09 42.24
N HIS A 312 3.46 15.27 41.15
CA HIS A 312 2.95 14.20 40.32
C HIS A 312 3.64 14.15 38.95
N ARG A 313 3.88 12.95 38.43
CA ARG A 313 4.42 12.75 37.08
C ARG A 313 3.31 12.78 36.05
N TYR A 314 3.49 13.59 35.02
CA TYR A 314 2.59 13.69 33.87
C TYR A 314 3.32 13.26 32.60
N ASN A 315 2.72 12.32 31.87
CA ASN A 315 3.21 11.92 30.56
C ASN A 315 2.53 12.75 29.48
N ALA A 316 3.30 13.14 28.48
CA ALA A 316 2.85 13.93 27.36
C ALA A 316 3.44 13.36 26.06
N GLY A 317 2.80 13.63 24.94
CA GLY A 317 3.30 13.18 23.65
C GLY A 317 2.62 13.82 22.46
N ILE A 318 3.34 13.77 21.34
CA ILE A 318 2.91 14.25 20.04
C ILE A 318 3.16 13.14 19.04
N GLY A 319 2.13 12.76 18.28
CA GLY A 319 2.20 11.65 17.34
C GLY A 319 1.70 12.00 15.95
N LEU A 320 2.14 11.25 14.94
CA LEU A 320 1.68 11.39 13.57
C LEU A 320 1.69 10.04 12.87
N SER A 321 0.55 9.69 12.27
CA SER A 321 0.44 8.63 11.28
C SER A 321 0.75 9.18 9.88
N LEU A 322 1.76 8.63 9.22
CA LEU A 322 2.21 9.11 7.91
C LEU A 322 2.59 7.99 6.93
N ALA A 323 2.59 8.32 5.64
CA ALA A 323 3.17 7.50 4.58
C ALA A 323 3.86 8.41 3.55
N ILE A 324 4.92 7.92 2.92
CA ILE A 324 5.65 8.56 1.83
C ILE A 324 5.67 7.57 0.67
N TYR A 325 5.04 7.94 -0.45
CA TYR A 325 4.93 7.07 -1.62
C TYR A 325 6.02 7.34 -2.66
N GLU A 326 6.47 8.60 -2.73
CA GLU A 326 7.46 9.01 -3.72
C GLU A 326 8.88 8.88 -3.16
N PRO A 327 9.82 8.25 -3.89
CA PRO A 327 11.22 8.17 -3.47
C PRO A 327 11.84 9.55 -3.31
N GLY A 328 12.77 9.70 -2.39
CA GLY A 328 13.47 10.95 -2.10
C GLY A 328 13.77 11.14 -0.63
N ASP A 329 14.48 12.22 -0.34
CA ASP A 329 14.69 12.68 1.03
C ASP A 329 13.54 13.60 1.43
N TRP A 330 12.91 13.28 2.56
CA TRP A 330 11.72 13.97 3.05
C TRP A 330 11.96 14.52 4.45
N GLU A 331 11.51 15.74 4.68
CA GLU A 331 11.41 16.37 5.99
C GLU A 331 9.95 16.43 6.46
N VAL A 332 9.73 16.03 7.71
CA VAL A 332 8.46 16.21 8.44
C VAL A 332 8.71 17.20 9.56
N VAL A 333 8.09 18.37 9.44
CA VAL A 333 8.34 19.52 10.31
C VAL A 333 7.13 19.77 11.19
N PHE A 334 7.30 19.65 12.50
CA PHE A 334 6.29 20.01 13.49
C PHE A 334 6.55 21.45 13.94
N LYS A 335 5.54 22.31 13.81
CA LYS A 335 5.62 23.72 14.16
C LYS A 335 4.54 24.06 15.18
N PHE A 336 4.95 24.33 16.40
CA PHE A 336 4.06 24.83 17.44
C PHE A 336 3.64 26.28 17.12
N LYS A 337 2.41 26.62 17.49
CA LYS A 337 1.87 27.99 17.54
C LYS A 337 1.96 28.57 18.95
N VAL A 338 2.06 27.70 19.95
CA VAL A 338 2.21 28.03 21.36
C VAL A 338 3.29 27.11 21.94
N ASN A 339 4.19 27.66 22.75
CA ASN A 339 5.36 26.92 23.21
C ASN A 339 4.96 25.81 24.20
N PRO A 340 5.37 24.56 23.96
CA PRO A 340 5.17 23.49 24.92
C PRO A 340 6.07 23.70 26.14
N LYS A 341 5.66 23.15 27.27
CA LYS A 341 6.45 23.09 28.50
C LYS A 341 7.03 21.69 28.69
N PHE A 342 8.35 21.63 28.80
CA PHE A 342 9.08 20.38 29.07
C PHE A 342 9.63 20.31 30.49
N GLN A 343 9.68 21.44 31.20
CA GLN A 343 10.27 21.57 32.51
C GLN A 343 9.30 21.15 33.63
N ASP A 344 9.88 20.68 34.72
CA ASP A 344 9.18 20.42 35.98
C ASP A 344 8.76 21.74 36.67
N ASP A 345 7.73 21.69 37.53
CA ASP A 345 7.27 22.81 38.37
C ASP A 345 8.00 22.91 39.71
#